data_AF-A0A6S6ZG20-F1
#
_entry.id   AF-A0A6S6ZG20-F1
#
_cell.length_a   1.000
_cell.length_b   1.000
_cell.length_c   1.000
_cell.angle_alpha   90.00
_cell.angle_beta   90.00
_cell.angle_gamma   90.00
#
_symmetry.space_group_name_H-M   'P 1'
#
loop_
_entity.id
_entity.type
_entity.pdbx_description
1 polymer ?
#
loop_
_entity_poly.entity_id
_entity_poly.type
_entity_poly.pdbx_seq_one_letter_code
_entity_poly.pdbx_strand_id
1 'polypeptide(L)'
;MRLLITVCILTLAALAFVAYRYAQRAPGDTPRRIGSDVLAGAIMFALFAPAIGGAAVTITISAIAMAPKNLMMLIFGLPWFYIFGAVPALLCGVVAGALRPARTTWWSYAKIALVGGVFGVGFVQGFTSREFSWEELNGSLAIGGPAGVFSAFLCSIWFYGKPGNTRPADGDAARATV
;
A
#
# COMPACT_ATOMS: atom_id res chain seq x y z
N MET A 1 -6.79 22.59 -0.45
CA MET A 1 -6.40 22.59 0.99
C MET A 1 -6.67 21.25 1.67
N ARG A 2 -7.85 20.64 1.49
CA ARG A 2 -8.21 19.35 2.12
C ARG A 2 -7.32 18.18 1.74
N LEU A 3 -7.03 18.00 0.44
CA LEU A 3 -6.08 16.98 -0.02
C LEU A 3 -4.71 17.08 0.67
N LEU A 4 -4.17 18.31 0.80
CA LEU A 4 -2.88 18.53 1.46
C LEU A 4 -2.93 18.11 2.93
N ILE A 5 -4.00 18.48 3.65
CA ILE A 5 -4.20 18.07 5.05
C ILE A 5 -4.24 16.55 5.15
N THR A 6 -5.00 15.87 4.28
CA THR A 6 -5.08 14.41 4.30
C THR A 6 -3.73 13.77 3.98
N VAL A 7 -3.00 14.26 2.98
CA VAL A 7 -1.65 13.78 2.66
C VAL A 7 -0.71 13.99 3.84
N CYS A 8 -0.76 15.13 4.54
CA CYS A 8 0.00 15.37 5.75
C CYS A 8 -0.34 14.35 6.84
N ILE A 9 -1.63 14.10 7.10
CA ILE A 9 -2.07 13.13 8.11
C ILE A 9 -1.59 11.71 7.76
N LEU A 10 -1.76 11.27 6.51
CA LEU A 10 -1.31 9.96 6.05
C LEU A 10 0.22 9.84 6.13
N THR A 11 0.93 10.91 5.82
CA THR A 11 2.40 10.96 5.92
C THR A 11 2.84 10.87 7.37
N LEU A 12 2.21 11.62 8.28
CA LEU A 12 2.48 11.54 9.72
C LEU A 12 2.18 10.13 10.26
N ALA A 13 1.10 9.50 9.82
CA ALA A 13 0.79 8.12 10.19
C ALA A 13 1.88 7.15 9.70
N ALA A 14 2.32 7.27 8.44
CA ALA A 14 3.40 6.45 7.90
C ALA A 14 4.72 6.64 8.67
N LEU A 15 5.07 7.90 8.97
CA LEU A 15 6.25 8.24 9.77
C LEU A 15 6.14 7.72 11.21
N ALA A 16 4.94 7.72 11.81
CA ALA A 16 4.71 7.17 13.14
C ALA A 16 4.99 5.65 13.17
N PHE A 17 4.61 4.90 12.14
CA PHE A 17 4.96 3.48 12.01
C PHE A 17 6.47 3.26 11.87
N VAL A 18 7.15 4.12 11.10
CA VAL A 18 8.62 4.09 10.98
C VAL A 18 9.28 4.38 12.33
N ALA A 19 8.84 5.43 13.03
CA ALA A 19 9.35 5.80 14.35
C ALA A 19 9.11 4.68 15.37
N TYR A 20 7.91 4.09 15.37
CA TYR A 20 7.57 2.93 16.19
C TYR A 20 8.53 1.75 15.94
N ARG A 21 8.84 1.46 14.68
CA ARG A 21 9.80 0.40 14.33
C ARG A 21 11.21 0.71 14.84
N TYR A 22 11.65 1.95 14.74
CA TYR A 22 12.95 2.37 15.28
C TYR A 22 13.02 2.35 16.80
N ALA A 23 11.90 2.50 17.50
CA ALA A 23 11.80 2.39 18.96
C ALA A 23 11.72 0.92 19.42
N GLN A 24 10.99 0.06 18.69
CA GLN A 24 10.82 -1.36 19.00
C GLN A 24 11.63 -2.28 18.07
N ARG A 25 12.94 -2.02 17.98
CA ARG A 25 13.83 -2.83 17.13
C ARG A 25 13.89 -4.26 17.65
N ALA A 26 13.76 -5.24 16.75
CA ALA A 26 13.96 -6.63 17.12
C ALA A 26 15.47 -6.93 17.27
N PRO A 27 15.85 -7.98 18.03
CA PRO A 27 17.24 -8.43 18.08
C PRO A 27 17.76 -8.76 16.67
N GLY A 28 18.77 -8.03 16.21
CA GLY A 28 19.35 -8.19 14.87
C GLY A 28 18.85 -7.21 13.79
N ASP A 29 17.98 -6.24 14.14
CA ASP A 29 17.63 -5.14 13.23
C ASP A 29 18.65 -3.99 13.33
N THR A 30 19.37 -3.74 12.24
CA THR A 30 20.22 -2.55 12.11
C THR A 30 19.41 -1.37 11.53
N PRO A 31 19.74 -0.11 11.88
CA PRO A 31 19.02 1.05 11.36
C PRO A 31 19.12 1.16 9.83
N ARG A 32 20.25 0.74 9.25
CA ARG A 32 20.47 0.65 7.79
C ARG A 32 19.51 -0.35 7.15
N ARG A 33 19.30 -1.50 7.78
CA ARG A 33 18.42 -2.55 7.30
C ARG A 33 16.95 -2.16 7.38
N ILE A 34 16.52 -1.45 8.43
CA ILE A 34 15.17 -0.86 8.52
C ILE A 34 14.96 0.15 7.39
N GLY A 35 15.94 1.04 7.15
CA GLY A 35 15.87 2.01 6.05
C GLY A 35 15.77 1.36 4.67
N SER A 36 16.55 0.30 4.44
CA SER A 36 16.50 -0.48 3.20
C SER A 36 15.13 -1.11 2.96
N ASP A 37 14.52 -1.71 4.00
CA ASP A 37 13.17 -2.27 3.90
C ASP A 37 12.11 -1.22 3.60
N VAL A 38 12.17 -0.07 4.29
CA VAL A 38 11.25 1.06 4.07
C VAL A 38 11.35 1.55 2.64
N LEU A 39 12.57 1.74 2.14
CA LEU A 39 12.80 2.20 0.77
C LEU A 39 12.34 1.16 -0.26
N ALA A 40 12.67 -0.11 -0.05
CA ALA A 40 12.25 -1.19 -0.94
C ALA A 40 10.73 -1.34 -0.98
N GLY A 41 10.08 -1.26 0.18
CA GLY A 41 8.61 -1.27 0.29
C GLY A 41 7.98 -0.08 -0.42
N ALA A 42 8.51 1.12 -0.20
CA ALA A 42 8.04 2.36 -0.85
C ALA A 42 8.12 2.27 -2.38
N ILE A 43 9.28 1.87 -2.92
CA ILE A 43 9.50 1.76 -4.36
C ILE A 43 8.59 0.69 -4.97
N MET A 44 8.55 -0.50 -4.37
CA MET A 44 7.77 -1.61 -4.91
C MET A 44 6.27 -1.28 -4.93
N PHE A 45 5.72 -0.74 -3.83
CA PHE A 45 4.31 -0.39 -3.81
C PHE A 45 4.01 0.78 -4.75
N ALA A 46 4.84 1.83 -4.78
CA ALA A 46 4.61 2.96 -5.69
C ALA A 46 4.60 2.54 -7.18
N LEU A 47 5.42 1.54 -7.54
CA LEU A 47 5.50 1.05 -8.91
C LEU A 47 4.37 0.08 -9.27
N PHE A 48 3.96 -0.81 -8.38
CA PHE A 48 3.03 -1.90 -8.76
C PHE A 48 1.62 -1.71 -8.22
N ALA A 49 1.45 -1.16 -7.02
CA ALA A 49 0.15 -1.09 -6.37
C ALA A 49 -0.87 -0.22 -7.14
N PRO A 50 -0.51 0.93 -7.75
CA PRO A 50 -1.46 1.72 -8.53
C PRO A 50 -2.04 0.93 -9.72
N ALA A 51 -1.19 0.24 -10.47
CA ALA A 51 -1.62 -0.58 -11.59
C ALA A 51 -2.52 -1.75 -11.13
N ILE A 52 -2.13 -2.44 -10.06
CA ILE A 52 -2.91 -3.56 -9.50
C ILE A 52 -4.27 -3.07 -8.98
N GLY A 53 -4.29 -2.00 -8.19
CA GLY A 53 -5.51 -1.45 -7.60
C GLY A 53 -6.45 -0.87 -8.66
N GLY A 54 -5.92 -0.10 -9.61
CA GLY A 54 -6.69 0.45 -10.73
C GLY A 54 -7.25 -0.65 -11.63
N ALA A 55 -6.47 -1.70 -11.90
CA ALA A 55 -6.94 -2.84 -12.66
C ALA A 55 -8.06 -3.60 -11.95
N ALA A 56 -7.90 -3.88 -10.65
CA ALA A 56 -8.92 -4.54 -9.84
C ALA A 56 -10.25 -3.77 -9.87
N VAL A 57 -10.23 -2.46 -9.60
CA VAL A 57 -11.42 -1.61 -9.65
C VAL A 57 -12.06 -1.60 -11.04
N THR A 58 -11.26 -1.43 -12.09
CA THR A 58 -11.76 -1.36 -13.46
C THR A 58 -12.43 -2.66 -13.89
N ILE A 59 -11.82 -3.81 -13.55
CA ILE A 59 -12.39 -5.13 -13.83
C ILE A 59 -13.70 -5.32 -13.05
N THR A 60 -13.72 -4.98 -11.76
CA THR A 60 -14.91 -5.09 -10.92
C THR A 60 -16.07 -4.24 -11.45
N ILE A 61 -15.81 -2.96 -11.79
CA ILE A 61 -16.84 -2.07 -12.35
C ILE A 61 -17.31 -2.59 -13.72
N SER A 62 -16.40 -3.07 -14.56
CA SER A 62 -16.75 -3.63 -15.87
C SER A 62 -17.65 -4.86 -15.75
N ALA A 63 -17.37 -5.72 -14.76
CA ALA A 63 -18.17 -6.90 -14.48
C ALA A 63 -19.56 -6.55 -13.94
N ILE A 64 -19.64 -5.64 -12.96
CA ILE A 64 -20.92 -5.19 -12.38
C ILE A 64 -21.79 -4.50 -13.44
N ALA A 65 -21.19 -3.63 -14.26
CA ALA A 65 -21.91 -2.89 -15.30
C ALA A 65 -22.18 -3.72 -16.57
N MET A 66 -21.67 -4.96 -16.65
CA MET A 66 -21.68 -5.81 -17.85
C MET A 66 -21.22 -5.06 -19.11
N ALA A 67 -20.23 -4.18 -18.95
CA ALA A 67 -19.79 -3.24 -19.98
C ALA A 67 -18.32 -3.47 -20.31
N PRO A 68 -17.98 -4.44 -21.19
CA PRO A 68 -16.59 -4.81 -21.47
C PRO A 68 -15.79 -3.68 -22.11
N LYS A 69 -16.46 -2.68 -22.71
CA LYS A 69 -15.83 -1.44 -23.20
C LYS A 69 -15.05 -0.70 -22.11
N ASN A 70 -15.45 -0.84 -20.84
CA ASN A 70 -14.77 -0.22 -19.71
C ASN A 70 -13.38 -0.84 -19.47
N LEU A 71 -13.10 -2.04 -19.97
CA LEU A 71 -11.77 -2.65 -19.90
C LEU A 71 -10.73 -1.89 -20.73
N MET A 72 -11.14 -1.07 -21.72
CA MET A 72 -10.21 -0.17 -22.40
C MET A 72 -9.57 0.84 -21.42
N MET A 73 -10.24 1.15 -20.29
CA MET A 73 -9.67 1.99 -19.23
C MET A 73 -8.47 1.32 -18.55
N LEU A 74 -8.25 0.01 -18.68
CA LEU A 74 -7.02 -0.63 -18.17
C LEU A 74 -5.77 -0.09 -18.89
N ILE A 75 -5.89 0.21 -20.19
CA ILE A 75 -4.78 0.69 -21.01
C ILE A 75 -4.72 2.22 -20.91
N PHE A 76 -5.83 2.91 -21.20
CA PHE A 76 -5.85 4.37 -21.24
C PHE A 76 -5.95 5.04 -19.87
N GLY A 77 -6.45 4.32 -18.86
CA GLY A 77 -6.56 4.77 -17.48
C GLY A 77 -5.29 4.57 -16.65
N LEU A 78 -4.31 3.82 -17.17
CA LEU A 78 -3.07 3.52 -16.44
C LEU A 78 -2.36 4.79 -15.93
N PRO A 79 -2.17 5.86 -16.72
CA PRO A 79 -1.58 7.10 -16.21
C PRO A 79 -2.36 7.69 -15.04
N TRP A 80 -3.69 7.64 -15.10
CA TRP A 80 -4.56 8.13 -14.03
C TRP A 80 -4.43 7.31 -12.75
N PHE A 81 -4.28 5.99 -12.87
CA PHE A 81 -4.04 5.14 -11.70
C PHE A 81 -2.76 5.55 -10.99
N TYR A 82 -1.69 5.89 -11.70
CA TYR A 82 -0.46 6.38 -11.08
C TYR A 82 -0.60 7.79 -10.51
N ILE A 83 -1.26 8.71 -11.22
CA ILE A 83 -1.47 10.09 -10.75
C ILE A 83 -2.22 10.09 -9.41
N PHE A 84 -3.25 9.26 -9.27
CA PHE A 84 -4.07 9.22 -8.06
C PHE A 84 -3.61 8.19 -7.03
N GLY A 85 -2.98 7.10 -7.47
CA GLY A 85 -2.64 5.97 -6.62
C GLY A 85 -1.21 5.97 -6.09
N ALA A 86 -0.26 6.67 -6.74
CA ALA A 86 1.15 6.55 -6.39
C ALA A 86 1.46 7.03 -4.96
N VAL A 87 0.86 8.15 -4.53
CA VAL A 87 1.08 8.71 -3.18
C VAL A 87 0.57 7.76 -2.09
N PRO A 88 -0.71 7.35 -2.06
CA PRO A 88 -1.19 6.43 -1.03
C PRO A 88 -0.49 5.06 -1.11
N ALA A 89 -0.14 4.58 -2.32
CA ALA A 89 0.65 3.36 -2.49
C ALA A 89 2.04 3.47 -1.87
N LEU A 90 2.76 4.55 -2.15
CA LEU A 90 4.08 4.81 -1.59
C LEU A 90 4.04 4.82 -0.07
N LEU A 91 3.08 5.55 0.51
CA LEU A 91 2.92 5.62 1.97
C LEU A 91 2.56 4.26 2.57
N CYS A 92 1.70 3.48 1.91
CA CYS A 92 1.42 2.10 2.32
C CYS A 92 2.67 1.21 2.23
N GLY A 93 3.50 1.39 1.21
CA GLY A 93 4.78 0.70 1.04
C GLY A 93 5.81 1.05 2.11
N VAL A 94 5.88 2.32 2.52
CA VAL A 94 6.68 2.78 3.67
C VAL A 94 6.26 2.04 4.94
N VAL A 95 4.95 1.97 5.20
CA VAL A 95 4.41 1.23 6.36
C VAL A 95 4.69 -0.26 6.25
N ALA A 96 4.58 -0.85 5.04
CA ALA A 96 4.90 -2.25 4.81
C ALA A 96 6.38 -2.57 5.05
N GLY A 97 7.30 -1.69 4.63
CA GLY A 97 8.71 -1.80 4.96
C GLY A 97 8.98 -1.65 6.45
N ALA A 98 8.36 -0.68 7.10
CA ALA A 98 8.51 -0.45 8.54
C ALA A 98 8.00 -1.64 9.37
N LEU A 99 6.87 -2.23 8.97
CA LEU A 99 6.24 -3.35 9.66
C LEU A 99 6.68 -4.72 9.12
N ARG A 100 7.76 -4.78 8.34
CA ARG A 100 8.22 -6.03 7.76
C ARG A 100 8.51 -7.05 8.87
N PRO A 101 7.77 -8.16 8.93
CA PRO A 101 7.87 -9.09 10.04
C PRO A 101 9.14 -9.94 9.92
N ALA A 102 9.69 -10.38 11.06
CA ALA A 102 10.80 -11.35 11.08
C ALA A 102 10.38 -12.73 10.55
N ARG A 103 9.12 -13.12 10.80
CA ARG A 103 8.48 -14.30 10.25
C ARG A 103 7.13 -13.91 9.66
N THR A 104 6.91 -14.21 8.40
CA THR A 104 5.66 -13.85 7.71
C THR A 104 4.49 -14.67 8.21
N THR A 105 3.37 -14.01 8.45
CA THR A 105 2.11 -14.65 8.85
C THR A 105 0.97 -14.08 8.05
N TRP A 106 -0.17 -14.78 8.00
CA TRP A 106 -1.38 -14.24 7.37
C TRP A 106 -1.82 -12.91 7.98
N TRP A 107 -1.61 -12.74 9.29
CA TRP A 107 -1.85 -11.49 9.99
C TRP A 107 -0.98 -10.33 9.50
N SER A 108 0.23 -10.60 9.01
CA SER A 108 1.10 -9.59 8.44
C SER A 108 0.52 -9.00 7.15
N TYR A 109 -0.05 -9.83 6.27
CA TYR A 109 -0.71 -9.35 5.05
C TYR A 109 -2.01 -8.61 5.39
N ALA A 110 -2.82 -9.14 6.32
CA ALA A 110 -4.07 -8.53 6.72
C ALA A 110 -3.87 -7.10 7.29
N LYS A 111 -2.83 -6.88 8.09
CA LYS A 111 -2.47 -5.55 8.59
C LYS A 111 -2.17 -4.56 7.46
N ILE A 112 -1.34 -4.98 6.49
CA ILE A 112 -0.98 -4.11 5.37
C ILE A 112 -2.16 -3.87 4.42
N ALA A 113 -3.00 -4.88 4.21
CA ALA A 113 -4.25 -4.73 3.46
C ALA A 113 -5.17 -3.70 4.13
N LEU A 114 -5.31 -3.73 5.46
CA LEU A 114 -6.07 -2.73 6.21
C LEU A 114 -5.45 -1.33 6.08
N VAL A 115 -4.12 -1.19 6.21
CA VAL A 115 -3.43 0.10 5.99
C VAL A 115 -3.69 0.62 4.58
N GLY A 116 -3.56 -0.24 3.57
CA GLY A 116 -3.84 0.11 2.18
C GLY A 116 -5.26 0.60 1.97
N GLY A 117 -6.24 -0.08 2.57
CA GLY A 117 -7.64 0.34 2.57
C GLY A 117 -7.83 1.72 3.21
N VAL A 118 -7.31 1.94 4.42
CA VAL A 118 -7.43 3.23 5.12
C VAL A 118 -6.76 4.36 4.34
N PHE A 119 -5.57 4.10 3.78
CA PHE A 119 -4.82 5.11 3.01
C PHE A 119 -5.51 5.41 1.68
N GLY A 120 -6.04 4.39 1.01
CA GLY A 120 -6.82 4.54 -0.22
C GLY A 120 -8.10 5.34 0.02
N VAL A 121 -8.90 4.98 1.03
CA VAL A 121 -10.12 5.72 1.40
C VAL A 121 -9.80 7.15 1.80
N GLY A 122 -8.79 7.35 2.67
CA GLY A 122 -8.39 8.68 3.11
C GLY A 122 -7.96 9.56 1.94
N PHE A 123 -7.15 9.03 1.03
CA PHE A 123 -6.68 9.79 -0.12
C PHE A 123 -7.82 10.14 -1.09
N VAL A 124 -8.68 9.17 -1.45
CA VAL A 124 -9.85 9.42 -2.31
C VAL A 124 -10.77 10.44 -1.67
N GLN A 125 -11.09 10.29 -0.38
CA GLN A 125 -11.93 11.24 0.36
C GLN A 125 -11.32 12.65 0.35
N GLY A 126 -10.01 12.78 0.62
CA GLY A 126 -9.33 14.08 0.60
C GLY A 126 -9.28 14.72 -0.80
N PHE A 127 -9.36 13.90 -1.85
CA PHE A 127 -9.35 14.33 -3.24
C PHE A 127 -10.75 14.73 -3.75
N THR A 128 -11.77 13.93 -3.46
CA THR A 128 -13.12 14.08 -4.04
C THR A 128 -14.11 14.84 -3.16
N SER A 129 -13.89 14.90 -1.84
CA SER A 129 -14.87 15.46 -0.90
C SER A 129 -14.96 16.98 -0.95
N ARG A 130 -16.17 17.50 -1.16
CA ARG A 130 -16.50 18.92 -1.05
C ARG A 130 -17.12 19.27 0.30
N GLU A 131 -17.91 18.38 0.90
CA GLU A 131 -18.72 18.73 2.09
C GLU A 131 -18.62 17.73 3.26
N PHE A 132 -17.86 16.64 3.14
CA PHE A 132 -17.75 15.60 4.18
C PHE A 132 -19.13 15.07 4.59
N SER A 133 -19.93 14.68 3.60
CA SER A 133 -21.19 13.97 3.82
C SER A 133 -20.95 12.46 3.96
N TRP A 134 -21.91 11.76 4.57
CA TRP A 134 -21.91 10.30 4.65
C TRP A 134 -21.94 9.62 3.28
N GLU A 135 -22.55 10.25 2.29
CA GLU A 135 -22.60 9.74 0.91
C GLU A 135 -21.22 9.82 0.23
N GLU A 136 -20.50 10.92 0.41
CA GLU A 136 -19.13 11.05 -0.11
C GLU A 136 -18.20 10.00 0.53
N LEU A 137 -18.34 9.75 1.83
CA LEU A 137 -17.56 8.73 2.54
C LEU A 137 -17.86 7.33 2.00
N ASN A 138 -19.14 7.00 1.74
CA ASN A 138 -19.52 5.73 1.15
C ASN A 138 -18.91 5.56 -0.25
N GLY A 139 -18.90 6.61 -1.08
CA GLY A 139 -18.24 6.61 -2.38
C GLY A 139 -16.73 6.33 -2.27
N SER A 140 -16.05 7.02 -1.36
CA SER A 140 -14.61 6.79 -1.11
C SER A 140 -14.32 5.40 -0.55
N LEU A 141 -15.23 4.87 0.29
CA LEU A 141 -15.13 3.51 0.81
C LEU A 141 -15.28 2.47 -0.31
N ALA A 142 -16.23 2.67 -1.22
CA ALA A 142 -16.50 1.77 -2.33
C ALA A 142 -15.38 1.72 -3.37
N ILE A 143 -14.66 2.84 -3.57
CA ILE A 143 -13.59 2.94 -4.58
C ILE A 143 -12.22 2.75 -3.93
N GLY A 144 -11.87 3.62 -2.97
CA GLY A 144 -10.54 3.67 -2.35
C GLY A 144 -10.26 2.47 -1.44
N GLY A 145 -11.29 1.95 -0.77
CA GLY A 145 -11.17 0.81 0.13
C GLY A 145 -10.72 -0.46 -0.59
N PRO A 146 -11.54 -1.02 -1.51
CA PRO A 146 -11.19 -2.20 -2.27
C PRO A 146 -9.88 -2.05 -3.03
N ALA A 147 -9.67 -0.93 -3.74
CA ALA A 147 -8.44 -0.68 -4.48
C ALA A 147 -7.20 -0.76 -3.57
N GLY A 148 -7.27 -0.08 -2.42
CA GLY A 148 -6.20 -0.05 -1.43
C GLY A 148 -5.96 -1.41 -0.78
N VAL A 149 -7.03 -2.11 -0.37
CA VAL A 149 -6.93 -3.45 0.26
C VAL A 149 -6.32 -4.46 -0.70
N PHE A 150 -6.85 -4.57 -1.93
CA PHE A 150 -6.39 -5.58 -2.89
C PHE A 150 -4.96 -5.33 -3.34
N SER A 151 -4.62 -4.09 -3.70
CA SER A 151 -3.27 -3.76 -4.13
C SER A 151 -2.25 -3.97 -3.01
N ALA A 152 -2.55 -3.49 -1.79
CA ALA A 152 -1.65 -3.65 -0.66
C ALA A 152 -1.50 -5.11 -0.22
N PHE A 153 -2.57 -5.90 -0.28
CA PHE A 153 -2.50 -7.33 0.00
C PHE A 153 -1.59 -8.06 -1.00
N LEU A 154 -1.81 -7.89 -2.30
CA LEU A 154 -1.00 -8.54 -3.34
C LEU A 154 0.46 -8.08 -3.31
N CYS A 155 0.70 -6.78 -3.18
CA CYS A 155 2.05 -6.24 -3.01
C CYS A 155 2.69 -6.78 -1.73
N SER A 156 1.98 -6.92 -0.62
CA SER A 156 2.54 -7.49 0.62
C SER A 156 2.90 -8.97 0.50
N ILE A 157 2.12 -9.76 -0.24
CA ILE A 157 2.46 -11.16 -0.56
C ILE A 157 3.77 -11.20 -1.34
N TRP A 158 3.91 -10.35 -2.34
CA TRP A 158 5.12 -10.30 -3.15
C TRP A 158 6.33 -9.81 -2.33
N PHE A 159 6.14 -8.79 -1.49
CA PHE A 159 7.22 -8.17 -0.71
C PHE A 159 7.74 -9.04 0.44
N TYR A 160 6.83 -9.67 1.18
CA TYR A 160 7.17 -10.48 2.33
C TYR A 160 7.48 -11.94 1.92
N GLY A 161 7.00 -12.38 0.77
CA GLY A 161 7.11 -13.77 0.31
C GLY A 161 6.02 -14.65 0.90
N LYS A 162 6.22 -15.97 0.85
CA LYS A 162 5.24 -16.97 1.34
C LYS A 162 5.02 -16.88 2.86
N PRO A 163 3.84 -17.26 3.38
CA PRO A 163 3.62 -17.38 4.82
C PRO A 163 4.61 -18.39 5.43
N GLY A 164 5.15 -18.06 6.61
CA GLY A 164 6.16 -18.88 7.29
C GLY A 164 7.60 -18.62 6.87
N ASN A 165 7.82 -17.79 5.83
CA ASN A 165 9.15 -17.37 5.42
C ASN A 165 9.80 -16.52 6.51
N THR A 166 11.05 -16.83 6.82
CA THR A 166 11.87 -16.05 7.73
C THR A 166 12.64 -15.01 6.94
N ARG A 167 12.67 -13.79 7.46
CA ARG A 167 13.42 -12.71 6.83
C ARG A 167 14.93 -13.07 6.84
N PRO A 168 15.64 -13.05 5.69
CA PRO A 168 17.05 -13.44 5.64
C PRO A 168 17.89 -12.56 6.57
N ALA A 169 18.71 -13.15 7.44
CA ALA A 169 19.59 -12.37 8.32
C ALA A 169 20.69 -11.68 7.48
N ASP A 170 21.20 -10.52 7.93
CA ASP A 170 22.26 -9.78 7.22
C ASP A 170 23.51 -10.67 6.92
N GLY A 171 23.72 -11.74 7.69
CA GLY A 171 24.80 -12.72 7.49
C GLY A 171 24.57 -13.77 6.40
N ASP A 172 23.33 -14.01 5.95
CA ASP A 172 23.03 -15.03 4.94
C ASP A 172 23.26 -14.50 3.52
N ALA A 173 23.06 -13.20 3.29
CA ALA A 173 23.35 -12.56 2.00
C ALA A 173 24.85 -12.55 1.68
N ALA A 174 25.72 -12.49 2.71
CA ALA A 174 27.17 -12.57 2.54
C ALA A 174 27.68 -13.99 2.23
N ARG A 175 26.88 -15.04 2.51
CA ARG A 175 27.23 -16.45 2.23
C ARG A 175 26.72 -16.95 0.88
N ALA A 176 25.76 -16.28 0.26
CA ALA A 176 25.22 -16.67 -1.05
C ALA A 176 26.09 -16.18 -2.24
N THR A 177 27.18 -15.46 -1.97
CA THR A 177 28.11 -14.91 -2.98
C THR A 177 29.52 -15.50 -2.90
N VAL A 178 29.71 -16.65 -2.25
CA VAL A 178 30.99 -17.40 -2.23
C VAL A 178 30.84 -18.70 -2.98
#